data_AF-A0A380BL64-F1
#
_entry.id   AF-A0A380BL64-F1
#
_cell.length_a   1.000
_cell.length_b   1.000
_cell.length_c   1.000
_cell.angle_alpha   90.00
_cell.angle_beta   90.00
_cell.angle_gamma   90.00
#
_symmetry.space_group_name_H-M   'P 1'
#
loop_
_entity.id
_entity.type
_entity.pdbx_description
1 polymer ?
#
loop_
_entity_poly.entity_id
_entity_poly.type
_entity_poly.pdbx_seq_one_letter_code
_entity_poly.pdbx_strand_id
1 'polypeptide(L)'
;MWISDLFLNQYKDSLEKHKIPVDTLSKYLGGYVDLQWRRDPVKQIDTIVTYDLDDNFEMSEKKEVREAEVPDLQFVIRSSPHLAAYLPEKMFYKFKKQVKGDLIALNTGTPADFTNTRNNVPNYFYLHLRADSWNRMFVKKDSGSAWNHIDNITLSATRSTADWSVLKGEIKLNQADIHALYQLF
;
A
#
# COMPACT_ATOMS: atom_id res chain seq x y z
N MET A 1 13.06 15.25 -9.50
CA MET A 1 12.16 16.42 -9.48
C MET A 1 11.07 16.39 -10.56
N TRP A 2 11.28 15.83 -11.77
CA TRP A 2 10.31 15.97 -12.87
C TRP A 2 9.13 14.96 -12.93
N ILE A 3 9.22 13.77 -12.33
CA ILE A 3 8.18 12.72 -12.44
C ILE A 3 7.04 12.95 -11.43
N SER A 4 7.36 13.44 -10.23
CA SER A 4 6.36 13.83 -9.22
C SER A 4 5.41 14.89 -9.79
N ASP A 5 5.96 15.84 -10.53
CA ASP A 5 5.21 17.00 -11.04
C ASP A 5 4.32 16.59 -12.20
N LEU A 6 4.80 15.74 -13.12
CA LEU A 6 4.00 15.22 -14.23
C LEU A 6 2.81 14.38 -13.72
N PHE A 7 3.06 13.48 -12.76
CA PHE A 7 2.02 12.64 -12.18
C PHE A 7 0.99 13.48 -11.40
N LEU A 8 1.44 14.37 -10.51
CA LEU A 8 0.51 15.20 -9.74
C LEU A 8 -0.29 16.17 -10.62
N ASN A 9 0.29 16.69 -11.70
CA ASN A 9 -0.41 17.57 -12.63
C ASN A 9 -1.54 16.86 -13.37
N GLN A 10 -1.39 15.56 -13.67
CA GLN A 10 -2.48 14.76 -14.27
C GLN A 10 -3.71 14.67 -13.35
N TYR A 11 -3.51 14.73 -12.04
CA TYR A 11 -4.58 14.67 -11.03
C TYR A 11 -4.93 16.03 -10.43
N LYS A 12 -4.43 17.13 -11.01
CA LYS A 12 -4.55 18.49 -10.45
C LYS A 12 -6.00 18.86 -10.14
N ASP A 13 -6.91 18.68 -11.09
CA ASP A 13 -8.33 19.00 -10.93
C ASP A 13 -9.00 18.17 -9.82
N SER A 14 -8.56 16.93 -9.61
CA SER A 14 -9.06 16.06 -8.55
C SER A 14 -8.49 16.45 -7.18
N LEU A 15 -7.22 16.85 -7.13
CA LEU A 15 -6.55 17.30 -5.91
C LEU A 15 -7.09 18.67 -5.46
N GLU A 16 -7.33 19.59 -6.39
CA GLU A 16 -7.93 20.90 -6.13
C GLU A 16 -9.34 20.78 -5.55
N LYS A 17 -10.16 19.83 -6.04
CA LYS A 17 -11.49 19.51 -5.44
C LYS A 17 -11.42 19.12 -3.97
N HIS A 18 -10.32 18.50 -3.55
CA HIS A 18 -10.08 18.10 -2.16
C HIS A 18 -9.28 19.14 -1.36
N LYS A 19 -9.08 20.35 -1.92
CA LYS A 19 -8.26 21.43 -1.33
C LYS A 19 -6.82 21.02 -1.06
N ILE A 20 -6.28 20.13 -1.89
CA ILE A 20 -4.90 19.65 -1.81
C ILE A 20 -4.05 20.42 -2.83
N PRO A 21 -3.18 21.36 -2.40
CA PRO A 21 -2.35 22.14 -3.31
C PRO A 21 -1.23 21.28 -3.93
N VAL A 22 -1.30 21.07 -5.24
CA VAL A 22 -0.32 20.28 -6.02
C VAL A 22 1.10 20.81 -5.88
N ASP A 23 1.29 22.13 -5.95
CA ASP A 23 2.59 22.80 -5.85
C ASP A 23 3.25 22.62 -4.46
N THR A 24 2.45 22.29 -3.45
CA THR A 24 2.94 21.99 -2.10
C THR A 24 3.37 20.53 -2.01
N LEU A 25 2.61 19.61 -2.61
CA LEU A 25 2.93 18.18 -2.62
C LEU A 25 4.17 17.84 -3.44
N SER A 26 4.33 18.47 -4.61
CA SER A 26 5.48 18.26 -5.49
C SER A 26 6.81 18.57 -4.81
N LYS A 27 6.85 19.62 -3.97
CA LYS A 27 8.03 20.03 -3.20
C LYS A 27 8.47 18.99 -2.17
N TYR A 28 7.55 18.13 -1.73
CA TYR A 28 7.83 17.18 -0.68
C TYR A 28 8.09 15.77 -1.20
N LEU A 29 7.70 15.39 -2.42
CA LEU A 29 7.89 14.03 -2.95
C LEU A 29 9.31 13.82 -3.53
N GLY A 30 10.04 12.86 -2.97
CA GLY A 30 11.44 12.52 -3.29
C GLY A 30 11.62 11.43 -4.36
N GLY A 31 10.57 11.11 -5.12
CA GLY A 31 10.68 10.26 -6.32
C GLY A 31 10.98 8.78 -6.06
N TYR A 32 10.65 8.26 -4.89
CA TYR A 32 10.71 6.82 -4.60
C TYR A 32 9.42 6.36 -3.94
N VAL A 33 8.88 5.23 -4.39
CA VAL A 33 7.68 4.57 -3.86
C VAL A 33 7.93 3.07 -3.73
N ASP A 34 7.53 2.50 -2.61
CA ASP A 34 7.65 1.07 -2.27
C ASP A 34 6.32 0.58 -1.70
N LEU A 35 5.73 -0.42 -2.32
CA LEU A 35 4.51 -1.05 -1.84
C LEU A 35 4.77 -2.54 -1.61
N GLN A 36 4.55 -2.99 -0.38
CA GLN A 36 4.71 -4.38 -0.01
C GLN A 36 3.43 -4.90 0.64
N TRP A 37 2.93 -5.99 0.08
CA TRP A 37 1.94 -6.84 0.71
C TRP A 37 2.68 -8.01 1.36
N ARG A 38 2.72 -8.05 2.69
CA ARG A 38 3.48 -9.05 3.46
C ARG A 38 2.67 -10.31 3.69
N ARG A 39 3.37 -11.37 4.14
CA ARG A 39 2.83 -12.73 4.24
C ARG A 39 1.65 -12.80 5.21
N ASP A 40 1.84 -12.35 6.43
CA ASP A 40 0.91 -12.67 7.50
C ASP A 40 -0.09 -11.54 7.71
N PRO A 41 -1.39 -11.83 7.79
CA PRO A 41 -2.38 -10.85 8.20
C PRO A 41 -2.05 -10.27 9.58
N VAL A 42 -2.52 -9.06 9.83
CA VAL A 42 -2.37 -8.39 11.12
C VAL A 42 -3.74 -8.07 11.69
N LYS A 43 -3.85 -8.16 13.01
CA LYS A 43 -5.09 -7.82 13.71
C LYS A 43 -5.14 -6.33 14.01
N GLN A 44 -6.28 -5.72 13.76
CA GLN A 44 -6.59 -4.35 14.13
C GLN A 44 -7.83 -4.31 15.01
N ILE A 45 -7.80 -3.46 16.02
CA ILE A 45 -8.95 -3.21 16.89
C ILE A 45 -9.60 -1.90 16.46
N ASP A 46 -10.89 -1.95 16.15
CA ASP A 46 -11.75 -0.82 15.87
C ASP A 46 -12.88 -0.72 16.89
N THR A 47 -13.36 0.51 17.12
CA THR A 47 -14.54 0.76 17.96
C THR A 47 -15.64 1.31 17.08
N ILE A 48 -16.79 0.66 17.08
CA ILE A 48 -18.02 1.16 16.48
C ILE A 48 -18.81 1.85 17.58
N VAL A 49 -19.18 3.11 17.34
CA VAL A 49 -20.05 3.87 18.23
C VAL A 49 -21.43 3.91 17.60
N THR A 50 -22.41 3.28 18.25
CA THR A 50 -23.81 3.34 17.84
C THR A 50 -24.60 4.13 18.87
N TYR A 51 -25.59 4.88 18.40
CA TYR A 51 -26.51 5.61 19.25
C TYR A 51 -27.87 4.92 19.16
N ASP A 52 -28.29 4.30 20.25
CA ASP A 52 -29.59 3.66 20.36
C ASP A 52 -30.44 4.44 21.37
N LEU A 53 -31.75 4.48 21.14
CA LEU A 53 -32.69 4.92 22.17
C LEU A 53 -32.80 3.83 23.24
N ASP A 54 -32.63 4.20 24.50
CA ASP A 54 -32.89 3.31 25.62
C ASP A 54 -34.40 3.23 25.95
N ASP A 55 -34.76 2.45 26.96
CA ASP A 55 -36.15 2.23 27.38
C ASP A 55 -36.84 3.53 27.88
N ASN A 56 -36.06 4.58 28.17
CA ASN A 56 -36.53 5.89 28.59
C ASN A 56 -36.57 6.89 27.41
N PHE A 57 -36.34 6.45 26.18
CA PHE A 57 -36.24 7.28 24.98
C PHE A 57 -35.08 8.29 25.02
N GLU A 58 -34.05 8.03 25.81
CA GLU A 58 -32.83 8.84 25.82
C GLU A 58 -31.78 8.24 24.86
N MET A 59 -30.99 9.10 24.22
CA MET A 59 -29.88 8.64 23.36
C MET A 59 -28.77 8.04 24.22
N SER A 60 -28.53 6.75 24.06
CA SER A 60 -27.45 6.01 24.73
C SER A 60 -26.33 5.69 23.74
N GLU A 61 -25.08 6.00 24.11
CA GLU A 61 -23.88 5.67 23.33
C GLU A 61 -23.43 4.24 23.64
N LYS A 62 -23.51 3.35 22.66
CA LYS A 62 -22.96 1.99 22.75
C LYS A 62 -21.65 1.91 21.99
N LYS A 63 -20.60 1.43 22.66
CA LYS A 63 -19.29 1.17 22.06
C LYS A 63 -19.09 -0.33 21.89
N GLU A 64 -19.01 -0.78 20.65
CA GLU A 64 -18.65 -2.16 20.33
C GLU A 64 -17.19 -2.21 19.87
N VAL A 65 -16.35 -2.95 20.59
CA VAL A 65 -14.96 -3.20 20.17
C VAL A 65 -14.96 -4.39 19.21
N ARG A 66 -14.52 -4.17 17.98
CA ARG A 66 -14.36 -5.22 16.96
C ARG A 66 -12.89 -5.43 16.64
N GLU A 67 -12.47 -6.69 16.71
CA GLU A 67 -11.19 -7.12 16.18
C GLU A 67 -11.39 -7.55 14.71
N ALA A 68 -10.60 -6.98 13.81
CA ALA A 68 -10.63 -7.28 12.38
C ALA A 68 -9.24 -7.73 11.91
N GLU A 69 -9.22 -8.75 11.06
CA GLU A 69 -8.02 -9.20 10.38
C GLU A 69 -7.85 -8.41 9.09
N VAL A 70 -6.70 -7.76 8.91
CA VAL A 70 -6.40 -6.90 7.76
C VAL A 70 -5.07 -7.31 7.11
N PRO A 71 -4.83 -7.01 5.82
CA PRO A 71 -3.55 -7.30 5.19
C PRO A 71 -2.41 -6.54 5.86
N ASP A 72 -1.26 -7.19 6.00
CA ASP A 72 -0.03 -6.52 6.42
C ASP A 72 0.58 -5.77 5.23
N LEU A 73 0.24 -4.49 5.13
CA LEU A 73 0.69 -3.58 4.09
C LEU A 73 1.81 -2.71 4.64
N GLN A 74 2.81 -2.48 3.79
CA GLN A 74 3.83 -1.46 3.98
C GLN A 74 3.87 -0.58 2.74
N PHE A 75 3.67 0.72 2.92
CA PHE A 75 3.83 1.72 1.89
C PHE A 75 4.92 2.69 2.31
N VAL A 76 6.03 2.74 1.57
CA VAL A 76 7.14 3.66 1.85
C VAL A 76 7.27 4.65 0.71
N ILE A 77 7.39 5.92 1.06
CA ILE A 77 7.69 6.99 0.12
C ILE A 77 8.94 7.72 0.57
N ARG A 78 9.75 8.14 -0.40
CA ARG A 78 10.75 9.17 -0.14
C ARG A 78 10.07 10.52 -0.20
N SER A 79 10.10 11.25 0.90
CA SER A 79 9.49 12.56 1.03
C SER A 79 10.13 13.39 2.15
N SER A 80 9.91 14.70 2.12
CA SER A 80 10.19 15.55 3.29
C SER A 80 9.45 15.03 4.53
N PRO A 81 10.11 14.96 5.70
CA PRO A 81 9.50 14.53 6.97
C PRO A 81 8.23 15.29 7.33
N HIS A 82 8.13 16.57 6.94
CA HIS A 82 6.97 17.41 7.23
C HIS A 82 5.67 16.87 6.61
N LEU A 83 5.75 16.09 5.53
CA LEU A 83 4.57 15.47 4.93
C LEU A 83 3.89 14.46 5.88
N ALA A 84 4.63 13.85 6.80
CA ALA A 84 4.09 12.81 7.69
C ALA A 84 2.94 13.30 8.58
N ALA A 85 2.93 14.59 8.93
CA ALA A 85 1.86 15.22 9.71
C ALA A 85 0.53 15.29 8.93
N TYR A 86 0.60 15.33 7.60
CA TYR A 86 -0.56 15.46 6.72
C TYR A 86 -1.09 14.11 6.22
N LEU A 87 -0.36 13.00 6.45
CA LEU A 87 -0.81 11.67 6.02
C LEU A 87 -1.88 11.12 6.97
N PRO A 88 -2.99 10.60 6.42
CA PRO A 88 -4.07 10.04 7.22
C PRO A 88 -3.61 8.78 7.95
N GLU A 89 -4.04 8.64 9.20
CA GLU A 89 -3.79 7.44 10.03
C GLU A 89 -4.87 6.37 9.84
N LYS A 90 -6.00 6.73 9.22
CA LYS A 90 -7.08 5.79 8.90
C LYS A 90 -7.62 6.10 7.52
N MET A 91 -7.69 5.07 6.68
CA MET A 91 -8.43 5.04 5.42
C MET A 91 -9.32 3.79 5.44
N PHE A 92 -9.11 2.86 4.50
CA PHE A 92 -9.70 1.52 4.55
C PHE A 92 -9.20 0.71 5.77
N TYR A 93 -7.94 0.92 6.16
CA TYR A 93 -7.31 0.33 7.35
C TYR A 93 -6.69 1.41 8.22
N LYS A 94 -6.34 1.06 9.46
CA LYS A 94 -5.51 1.90 10.32
C LYS A 94 -4.04 1.75 9.91
N PHE A 95 -3.33 2.86 9.77
CA PHE A 95 -1.92 2.89 9.43
C PHE A 95 -1.11 3.51 10.56
N LYS A 96 -0.06 2.79 10.97
CA LYS A 96 1.00 3.31 11.82
C LYS A 96 2.02 4.03 10.94
N LYS A 97 2.38 5.26 11.33
CA LYS A 97 3.35 6.09 10.63
C LYS A 97 4.74 5.91 11.21
N GLN A 98 5.74 5.82 10.35
CA GLN A 98 7.15 5.81 10.75
C GLN A 98 7.95 6.72 9.83
N VAL A 99 8.87 7.49 10.39
CA VAL A 99 9.73 8.42 9.62
C VAL A 99 11.18 8.09 9.91
N LYS A 100 12.00 7.94 8.87
CA LYS A 100 13.44 7.69 8.97
C LYS A 100 14.19 8.47 7.90
N GLY A 101 14.76 9.61 8.30
CA GLY A 101 15.38 10.54 7.35
C GLY A 101 14.32 11.07 6.37
N ASP A 102 14.57 10.93 5.08
CA ASP A 102 13.66 11.29 3.99
C ASP A 102 12.67 10.18 3.60
N LEU A 103 12.53 9.12 4.42
CA LEU A 103 11.57 8.05 4.17
C LEU A 103 10.41 8.12 5.16
N ILE A 104 9.19 8.03 4.63
CA ILE A 104 7.97 7.90 5.41
C ILE A 104 7.33 6.56 5.07
N ALA A 105 7.02 5.76 6.09
CA ALA A 105 6.31 4.50 5.95
C ALA A 105 4.93 4.55 6.62
N LEU A 106 3.93 4.01 5.92
CA LEU A 106 2.60 3.70 6.44
C LEU A 106 2.45 2.18 6.49
N ASN A 107 2.19 1.63 7.68
CA ASN A 107 2.06 0.19 7.85
C ASN A 107 0.80 -0.18 8.62
N THR A 108 0.12 -1.26 8.24
CA THR A 108 -1.10 -1.70 8.96
C THR A 108 -0.79 -2.44 10.26
N GLY A 109 0.37 -3.08 10.38
CA GLY A 109 0.73 -3.81 11.61
C GLY A 109 2.21 -3.77 11.89
N THR A 110 2.96 -4.60 11.15
CA THR A 110 4.40 -4.78 11.37
C THR A 110 5.15 -3.48 11.04
N PRO A 111 6.09 -3.03 11.87
CA PRO A 111 6.98 -1.91 11.53
C PRO A 111 7.61 -2.07 10.14
N ALA A 112 7.86 -0.96 9.46
CA ALA A 112 8.61 -0.96 8.22
C ALA A 112 10.08 -1.27 8.48
N ASP A 113 10.61 -2.20 7.70
CA ASP A 113 12.05 -2.38 7.58
C ASP A 113 12.58 -1.51 6.44
N PHE A 114 13.25 -0.42 6.79
CA PHE A 114 13.85 0.51 5.83
C PHE A 114 15.17 -0.01 5.23
N THR A 115 15.68 -1.14 5.70
CA THR A 115 16.97 -1.71 5.23
C THR A 115 16.87 -2.12 3.77
N ASN A 116 15.81 -2.84 3.40
CA ASN A 116 15.55 -3.24 2.01
C ASN A 116 15.24 -2.03 1.11
N THR A 117 14.55 -1.03 1.65
CA THR A 117 14.18 0.19 0.92
C THR A 117 15.40 1.03 0.54
N ARG A 118 16.44 1.10 1.40
CA ARG A 118 17.71 1.78 1.05
C ARG A 118 18.55 1.00 0.04
N ASN A 119 18.47 -0.33 0.06
CA ASN A 119 19.23 -1.18 -0.86
C ASN A 119 18.63 -1.22 -2.27
N ASN A 120 17.37 -0.80 -2.44
CA ASN A 120 16.67 -0.73 -3.71
C ASN A 120 17.11 0.42 -4.63
N VAL A 121 18.23 1.09 -4.38
CA VAL A 121 18.80 2.06 -5.34
C VAL A 121 19.37 1.27 -6.53
N PRO A 122 18.89 1.48 -7.78
CA PRO A 122 18.33 2.72 -8.33
C PRO A 122 16.83 2.69 -8.68
N ASN A 123 16.03 1.80 -8.08
CA ASN A 123 14.59 1.75 -8.31
C ASN A 123 13.93 3.03 -7.80
N TYR A 124 13.06 3.65 -8.60
CA TYR A 124 12.16 4.72 -8.16
C TYR A 124 10.77 4.18 -7.78
N PHE A 125 10.48 2.94 -8.17
CA PHE A 125 9.26 2.22 -7.81
C PHE A 125 9.60 0.77 -7.51
N TYR A 126 9.01 0.25 -6.44
CA TYR A 126 9.06 -1.16 -6.08
C TYR A 126 7.69 -1.63 -5.59
N LEU A 127 7.28 -2.80 -6.06
CA LEU A 127 6.06 -3.48 -5.65
C LEU A 127 6.39 -4.93 -5.38
N HIS A 128 5.97 -5.41 -4.22
CA HIS A 128 6.05 -6.82 -3.86
C HIS A 128 4.69 -7.28 -3.34
N LEU A 129 4.02 -8.12 -4.12
CA LEU A 129 2.72 -8.70 -3.79
C LEU A 129 2.87 -10.18 -3.48
N ARG A 130 2.42 -10.56 -2.29
CA ARG A 130 2.28 -11.95 -1.85
C ARG A 130 0.88 -12.43 -2.20
N ALA A 131 0.77 -13.26 -3.23
CA ALA A 131 -0.53 -13.69 -3.73
C ALA A 131 -1.21 -14.68 -2.76
N ASP A 132 -0.46 -15.46 -1.98
CA ASP A 132 -1.03 -16.30 -0.92
C ASP A 132 -1.80 -15.47 0.14
N SER A 133 -1.27 -14.32 0.53
CA SER A 133 -1.92 -13.40 1.47
C SER A 133 -3.19 -12.80 0.89
N TRP A 134 -3.12 -12.34 -0.36
CA TRP A 134 -4.25 -11.80 -1.09
C TRP A 134 -5.37 -12.84 -1.27
N ASN A 135 -5.00 -14.06 -1.69
CA ASN A 135 -5.96 -15.12 -1.96
C ASN A 135 -6.70 -15.53 -0.69
N ARG A 136 -6.02 -15.67 0.46
CA ARG A 136 -6.69 -15.97 1.74
C ARG A 136 -7.74 -14.93 2.13
N MET A 137 -7.59 -13.67 1.72
CA MET A 137 -8.50 -12.58 2.09
C MET A 137 -9.63 -12.35 1.10
N PHE A 138 -9.35 -12.48 -0.21
CA PHE A 138 -10.28 -12.02 -1.25
C PHE A 138 -10.71 -13.11 -2.23
N VAL A 139 -10.02 -14.25 -2.28
CA VAL A 139 -10.29 -15.32 -3.24
C VAL A 139 -10.76 -16.57 -2.49
N LYS A 140 -11.96 -17.06 -2.81
CA LYS A 140 -12.41 -18.35 -2.26
C LYS A 140 -11.42 -19.45 -2.70
N LYS A 141 -10.97 -20.25 -1.72
CA LYS A 141 -9.96 -21.31 -1.85
C LYS A 141 -10.20 -22.24 -3.06
N ASP A 142 -11.46 -22.45 -3.44
CA ASP A 142 -11.88 -23.38 -4.50
C ASP A 142 -12.50 -22.70 -5.72
N SER A 143 -12.24 -21.41 -5.94
CA SER A 143 -12.82 -20.65 -7.06
C SER A 143 -12.27 -21.02 -8.45
N GLY A 144 -11.28 -21.93 -8.53
CA GLY A 144 -10.60 -22.25 -9.80
C GLY A 144 -9.86 -21.06 -10.41
N SER A 145 -9.67 -19.99 -9.63
CA SER A 145 -9.07 -18.74 -10.08
C SER A 145 -7.59 -18.93 -10.42
N ALA A 146 -7.15 -18.47 -11.60
CA ALA A 146 -5.74 -18.47 -11.99
C ALA A 146 -4.85 -17.73 -10.97
N TRP A 147 -5.42 -16.80 -10.20
CA TRP A 147 -4.74 -16.09 -9.12
C TRP A 147 -4.27 -17.00 -7.97
N ASN A 148 -4.90 -18.16 -7.77
CA ASN A 148 -4.53 -19.14 -6.73
C ASN A 148 -3.16 -19.78 -6.97
N HIS A 149 -2.65 -19.74 -8.20
CA HIS A 149 -1.39 -20.38 -8.57
C HIS A 149 -0.19 -19.43 -8.53
N ILE A 150 -0.42 -18.14 -8.32
CA ILE A 150 0.64 -17.15 -8.12
C ILE A 150 1.12 -17.24 -6.66
N ASP A 151 2.43 -17.32 -6.47
CA ASP A 151 3.10 -17.22 -5.17
C ASP A 151 3.33 -15.74 -4.84
N ASN A 152 4.06 -15.06 -5.72
CA ASN A 152 4.35 -13.64 -5.57
C ASN A 152 4.51 -12.94 -6.91
N ILE A 153 4.32 -11.63 -6.89
CA ILE A 153 4.58 -10.72 -8.00
C ILE A 153 5.54 -9.66 -7.48
N THR A 154 6.66 -9.49 -8.16
CA THR A 154 7.56 -8.37 -7.95
C THR A 154 7.57 -7.49 -9.18
N LEU A 155 7.58 -6.17 -8.96
CA LEU A 155 7.70 -5.19 -10.03
C LEU A 155 8.63 -4.09 -9.55
N SER A 156 9.60 -3.74 -10.37
CA SER A 156 10.58 -2.71 -10.07
C SER A 156 10.74 -1.81 -11.29
N ALA A 157 10.86 -0.51 -11.06
CA ALA A 157 11.15 0.45 -12.12
C ALA A 157 12.43 1.21 -11.80
N THR A 158 13.40 1.13 -12.71
CA THR A 158 14.63 1.92 -12.67
C THR A 158 14.62 2.94 -13.78
N ARG A 159 15.22 4.10 -13.52
CA ARG A 159 15.50 5.06 -14.60
C ARG A 159 16.80 4.67 -15.30
N SER A 160 16.75 4.42 -16.61
CA SER A 160 17.96 4.11 -17.36
C SER A 160 18.64 5.36 -17.91
N THR A 161 17.87 6.33 -18.43
CA THR A 161 18.35 7.66 -18.87
C THR A 161 17.24 8.74 -18.69
N ALA A 162 17.40 9.93 -19.27
CA ALA A 162 16.40 11.00 -19.20
C ALA A 162 15.04 10.60 -19.80
N ASP A 163 15.04 9.71 -20.81
CA ASP A 163 13.89 9.57 -21.72
C ASP A 163 13.15 8.23 -21.60
N TRP A 164 13.68 7.27 -20.84
CA TRP A 164 13.00 5.98 -20.67
C TRP A 164 13.29 5.31 -19.31
N SER A 165 12.29 4.54 -18.86
CA SER A 165 12.35 3.72 -17.66
C SER A 165 12.40 2.24 -18.04
N VAL A 166 13.19 1.47 -17.29
CA VAL A 166 13.15 0.01 -17.35
C VAL A 166 12.15 -0.46 -16.31
N LEU A 167 11.16 -1.22 -16.74
CA LEU A 167 10.26 -1.96 -15.85
C LEU A 167 10.70 -3.43 -15.85
N LYS A 168 11.02 -3.98 -14.69
CA LYS A 168 11.30 -5.42 -14.51
C LYS A 168 10.25 -6.00 -13.59
N GLY A 169 9.58 -7.06 -14.04
CA GLY A 169 8.64 -7.81 -13.23
C GLY A 169 9.00 -9.28 -13.20
N GLU A 170 8.76 -9.91 -12.05
CA GLU A 170 8.82 -11.36 -11.88
C GLU A 170 7.48 -11.82 -11.31
N ILE A 171 6.92 -12.89 -11.88
CA ILE A 171 5.76 -13.57 -11.34
C ILE A 171 6.22 -14.98 -11.01
N LYS A 172 6.19 -15.33 -9.73
CA LYS A 172 6.50 -16.68 -9.26
C LYS A 172 5.22 -17.48 -9.08
N LEU A 173 5.21 -18.72 -9.55
CA LEU A 173 4.08 -19.64 -9.47
C LEU A 173 4.36 -20.76 -8.46
N ASN A 174 3.33 -21.22 -7.75
CA ASN A 174 3.45 -22.30 -6.75
C ASN A 174 3.72 -23.68 -7.38
N GLN A 175 3.32 -23.87 -8.66
CA GLN A 175 3.48 -25.10 -9.44
C GLN A 175 3.64 -24.73 -10.93
N ALA A 176 4.85 -24.37 -11.34
CA ALA A 176 5.10 -23.83 -12.68
C ALA A 176 4.88 -24.85 -13.81
N ASP A 177 5.12 -26.13 -13.55
CA ASP A 177 5.02 -27.26 -14.47
C ASP A 177 3.60 -27.50 -15.03
N ILE A 178 2.58 -27.20 -14.25
CA ILE A 178 1.18 -27.41 -14.63
C ILE A 178 0.47 -26.13 -15.09
N HIS A 179 1.15 -24.99 -15.09
CA HIS A 179 0.50 -23.70 -15.31
C HIS A 179 0.52 -23.29 -16.79
N ALA A 180 -0.65 -22.95 -17.33
CA ALA A 180 -0.82 -22.59 -18.74
C ALA A 180 0.10 -21.44 -19.19
N LEU A 181 0.35 -20.43 -18.34
CA LEU A 181 1.28 -19.33 -18.66
C LEU A 181 2.74 -19.76 -18.78
N TYR A 182 3.16 -20.81 -18.08
CA TYR A 182 4.52 -21.34 -18.18
C TYR A 182 4.68 -22.23 -19.42
N GLN A 183 3.61 -22.91 -19.83
CA GLN A 183 3.58 -23.77 -21.02
C GLN A 183 3.55 -23.00 -22.36
N LEU A 184 3.42 -21.68 -22.33
CA LEU A 184 3.45 -20.82 -23.52
C LEU A 184 4.87 -20.45 -23.98
N PHE A 185 5.90 -20.84 -23.23
CA PHE A 185 7.31 -20.55 -23.51
C PHE A 185 8.15 -21.82 -23.65
#